data_AF-T1GKP3-F1
#
_entry.id   AF-T1GKP3-F1
#
_cell.length_a   1.000
_cell.length_b   1.000
_cell.length_c   1.000
_cell.angle_alpha   90.00
_cell.angle_beta   90.00
_cell.angle_gamma   90.00
#
_symmetry.space_group_name_H-M   'P 1'
#
loop_
_entity.id
_entity.type
_entity.pdbx_description
1 polymer ?
#
loop_
_entity_poly.entity_id
_entity_poly.type
_entity_poly.pdbx_seq_one_letter_code
_entity_poly.pdbx_strand_id
1 'polypeptide(L)' 'MKFKKNVKKEQETSFHNSFSHQKTPLSKELHQKYKIQSMLIHKDHEVCGHFKGNQTCKVVQF' A
#
# COMPACT_ATOMS: atom_id res chain seq x y z
N MET A 1 -22.71 -15.33 3.19
CA MET A 1 -21.86 -14.13 3.02
C MET A 1 -21.39 -13.62 4.38
N LYS A 2 -20.12 -13.81 4.75
CA LYS A 2 -19.54 -13.46 6.07
C LYS A 2 -18.81 -12.09 6.05
N PHE A 3 -19.39 -11.05 5.44
CA PHE A 3 -18.69 -9.77 5.27
C PHE A 3 -18.48 -8.96 6.57
N LYS A 4 -19.32 -9.16 7.59
CA LYS A 4 -19.24 -8.37 8.84
C LYS A 4 -18.11 -8.79 9.79
N LYS A 5 -17.57 -10.01 9.69
CA LYS A 5 -16.56 -10.51 10.66
C LYS A 5 -15.13 -10.07 10.36
N ASN A 6 -14.81 -9.73 9.10
CA ASN A 6 -13.44 -9.35 8.73
C ASN A 6 -13.14 -7.86 8.98
N VAL A 7 -14.14 -6.98 8.79
CA VAL A 7 -13.97 -5.52 9.02
C VAL A 7 -13.60 -5.21 10.47
N LYS A 8 -14.23 -5.90 11.43
CA LYS A 8 -13.97 -5.66 12.86
C LYS A 8 -12.58 -6.17 13.29
N LYS A 9 -12.10 -7.26 12.67
CA LYS A 9 -10.79 -7.83 12.95
C LYS A 9 -9.66 -6.94 12.47
N GLU A 10 -9.81 -6.28 11.32
CA GLU A 10 -8.81 -5.35 10.79
C GLU A 10 -8.64 -4.11 11.69
N GLN A 11 -9.73 -3.61 12.26
CA GLN A 11 -9.72 -2.45 13.18
C GLN A 11 -9.05 -2.73 14.53
N GLU A 12 -9.03 -3.98 15.00
CA GLU A 12 -8.51 -4.38 16.32
C GLU A 12 -7.08 -4.97 16.26
N THR A 13 -6.40 -4.92 15.11
CA THR A 13 -5.07 -5.52 14.95
C THR A 13 -3.91 -4.64 15.44
N SER A 14 -2.96 -5.26 16.14
CA SER A 14 -1.67 -4.67 16.55
C SER A 14 -0.89 -4.10 15.35
N PHE A 15 -0.08 -3.06 15.62
CA PHE A 15 0.82 -2.42 14.64
C PHE A 15 1.67 -3.40 13.81
N HIS A 16 2.02 -4.56 14.35
CA HIS A 16 2.80 -5.56 13.61
C HIS A 16 1.97 -6.18 12.45
N ASN A 17 0.65 -6.27 12.58
CA ASN A 17 -0.24 -6.90 11.60
C ASN A 17 -0.89 -5.89 10.63
N SER A 18 -0.89 -4.59 10.96
CA SER A 18 -1.47 -3.53 10.12
C SER A 18 -0.66 -3.23 8.85
N PHE A 19 0.61 -3.64 8.81
CA PHE A 19 1.49 -3.52 7.65
C PHE A 19 0.95 -4.20 6.38
N SER A 20 0.05 -5.19 6.52
CA SER A 20 -0.57 -5.82 5.35
C SER A 20 -1.44 -4.87 4.53
N HIS A 21 -2.00 -3.83 5.16
CA HIS A 21 -2.87 -2.86 4.50
C HIS A 21 -2.09 -1.69 3.87
N GLN A 22 -0.82 -1.50 4.26
CA GLN A 22 0.05 -0.43 3.76
C GLN A 22 0.89 -0.85 2.54
N LYS A 23 0.56 -1.97 1.89
CA LYS A 23 1.25 -2.42 0.69
C LYS A 23 0.65 -1.78 -0.56
N THR A 24 1.49 -1.23 -1.42
CA THR A 24 1.07 -0.71 -2.73
C THR A 24 1.59 -1.57 -3.87
N PRO A 25 0.82 -1.68 -4.97
CA PRO A 25 1.30 -2.31 -6.19
C PRO A 25 2.45 -1.49 -6.79
N LEU A 26 3.46 -2.20 -7.32
CA LEU A 26 4.60 -1.56 -7.99
C LEU A 26 4.27 -1.20 -9.45
N SER A 27 5.00 -0.23 -10.00
CA SER A 27 4.95 0.08 -11.44
C SER A 27 5.48 -1.09 -12.28
N LYS A 28 5.14 -1.12 -13.57
CA LYS A 28 5.55 -2.21 -14.48
C LYS A 28 7.07 -2.40 -14.53
N GLU A 29 7.83 -1.29 -14.52
CA GLU A 29 9.30 -1.30 -14.55
C GLU A 29 9.90 -1.91 -13.28
N LEU A 30 9.39 -1.51 -12.11
CA LEU A 30 9.85 -2.02 -10.82
C LEU A 30 9.43 -3.48 -10.61
N HIS A 31 8.25 -3.86 -11.10
CA HIS A 31 7.79 -5.24 -11.09
C HIS A 31 8.72 -6.12 -11.94
N GLN A 32 9.12 -5.66 -13.13
CA GLN A 32 10.02 -6.41 -13.99
C GLN A 32 11.43 -6.54 -13.38
N LYS A 33 11.93 -5.49 -12.72
CA LYS A 33 13.25 -5.47 -12.09
C LYS A 33 13.33 -6.36 -10.84
N TYR A 34 12.36 -6.23 -9.95
CA TYR A 34 12.40 -6.88 -8.64
C TYR A 34 11.53 -8.15 -8.54
N LYS A 35 10.69 -8.44 -9.54
CA LYS A 35 9.76 -9.58 -9.59
C LYS A 35 8.82 -9.66 -8.38
N ILE A 36 8.53 -8.51 -7.77
CA ILE A 36 7.64 -8.39 -6.61
C ILE A 36 6.36 -7.66 -7.02
N GLN A 37 5.21 -8.15 -6.57
CA GLN A 37 3.91 -7.59 -6.94
C GLN A 37 3.54 -6.34 -6.13
N SER A 38 3.83 -6.32 -4.84
CA SER A 38 3.57 -5.18 -3.96
C SER A 38 4.67 -5.03 -2.93
N MET A 39 4.94 -3.79 -2.56
CA MET A 39 5.93 -3.47 -1.54
C MET A 39 5.26 -2.62 -0.46
N LEU A 40 5.81 -2.70 0.75
CA LEU A 40 5.47 -1.75 1.78
C LEU A 40 5.91 -0.34 1.35
N ILE A 41 5.01 0.63 1.50
CA ILE A 41 5.32 2.02 1.21
C ILE A 41 6.25 2.57 2.30
N HIS A 42 7.29 3.29 1.92
CA HIS A 42 8.16 4.05 2.83
C HIS A 42 8.09 5.55 2.51
N LYS A 43 8.49 6.42 3.47
CA LYS A 43 8.33 7.88 3.34
C LYS A 43 9.13 8.43 2.15
N ASP A 44 10.25 7.80 1.86
CA ASP A 44 11.13 8.21 0.77
C ASP A 44 10.69 7.68 -0.60
N HIS A 45 9.60 6.90 -0.68
CA HIS A 45 9.10 6.38 -1.94
C HIS A 45 8.28 7.42 -2.68
N GLU A 46 8.49 7.47 -3.99
CA GLU A 46 7.64 8.20 -4.93
C GLU A 46 6.48 7.29 -5.36
N VAL A 47 5.25 7.76 -5.16
CA VAL A 47 4.02 7.04 -5.48
C VAL A 47 3.25 7.80 -6.55
N CYS A 48 2.69 7.04 -7.51
CA CYS A 48 1.77 7.57 -8.50
C CYS A 48 0.35 7.48 -7.94
N GLY A 49 -0.29 8.64 -7.73
CA GLY A 49 -1.64 8.75 -7.23
C GLY A 49 -2.60 9.25 -8.30
N HIS A 50 -3.87 8.84 -8.20
CA HIS A 50 -4.95 9.31 -9.07
C HIS A 50 -5.56 10.67 -8.64
N PHE A 51 -4.87 11.42 -7.77
CA PHE A 51 -5.36 12.71 -7.30
C PHE A 51 -5.06 13.79 -8.34
N LYS A 52 -6.10 14.25 -9.05
CA LYS A 52 -6.02 15.25 -10.13
C LYS A 52 -4.91 14.96 -11.16
N GLY A 53 -5.08 13.88 -11.92
CA GLY A 53 -4.13 13.44 -12.96
C GLY A 53 -3.15 12.39 -12.47
N ASN A 54 -2.21 11.98 -13.33
CA ASN A 54 -1.12 11.08 -12.96
C ASN A 54 -0.04 11.90 -12.25
N GLN A 55 -0.20 12.10 -10.94
CA GLN A 55 0.79 12.82 -10.14
C GLN A 55 1.76 11.84 -9.48
N THR A 56 3.05 12.15 -9.59
CA THR A 56 4.10 11.46 -8.83
C THR A 56 4.40 12.31 -7.60
N CYS A 57 4.17 11.75 -6.41
CA CYS A 57 4.34 12.45 -5.15
C CYS A 57 5.20 11.63 -4.19
N LYS A 58 5.96 12.30 -3.33
CA LYS A 58 6.70 11.67 -2.23
C LYS A 58 5.79 11.46 -1.02
N VAL A 59 6.02 10.39 -0.27
CA VAL A 59 5.17 10.04 0.88
C VAL A 59 5.64 10.76 2.14
N VAL A 60 4.93 11.78 2.59
CA VAL A 60 5.37 12.57 3.75
C VAL A 60 5.04 11.87 5.08
N GLN A 61 3.95 11.10 5.17
CA GLN A 61 3.47 10.50 6.42
C GLN A 61 2.74 9.15 6.20
N PHE A 62 2.76 8.30 7.24
CA PHE A 62 2.03 7.03 7.36
C PHE A 62 1.05 7.05 8.52
#